data_AF-A0A2D9S906-F1
#
_entry.id   AF-A0A2D9S906-F1
#
_cell.length_a   1.000
_cell.length_b   1.000
_cell.length_c   1.000
_cell.angle_alpha   90.00
_cell.angle_beta   90.00
_cell.angle_gamma   90.00
#
_symmetry.space_group_name_H-M   'P 1'
#
loop_
_entity.id
_entity.type
_entity.pdbx_description
1 polymer ?
#
loop_
_entity_poly.entity_id
_entity_poly.type
_entity_poly.pdbx_seq_one_letter_code
_entity_poly.pdbx_strand_id
1 'polypeptide(L)'
;MRSLLAVLLTALLLAPMGALGESGTIWVDARGQQDAGTFGGLTLDMGNSTEDDSKSVDYNDLPNIVEVYTATWCWNCVTNERAMSEAVEGTDAVLIHYHRVWIEPEDPFGSDSTEERWVGNYGESSKSVAGEERIAPSLVVDGQRLHTGSVAKGTSLVDDYSQSLQVGNRAWFTGGTIDFSVSFTESGASFSWNFDNLVFSCADDCPTQTTTPWIVFVEDSANFEDGSNNLEDYLHVNHAASQLSGTNGTEILDIPETWDGEDMKAILLIDWEIEKEGGNSFHDSLPAVGIATLLSLLAAVPLVRSRRQ
;
A
#
# COMPACT_ATOMS: atom_id res chain seq x y z
N MET A 1 28.47 -43.46 -22.90
CA MET A 1 28.21 -42.72 -21.65
C MET A 1 28.19 -41.20 -21.84
N ARG A 2 29.22 -40.59 -22.45
CA ARG A 2 29.23 -39.11 -22.69
C ARG A 2 28.09 -38.61 -23.59
N SER A 3 27.73 -39.35 -24.64
CA SER A 3 26.63 -38.98 -25.54
C SER A 3 25.24 -39.14 -24.92
N LEU A 4 25.07 -40.10 -24.00
CA LEU A 4 23.83 -40.30 -23.24
C LEU A 4 23.63 -39.18 -22.21
N LEU A 5 24.72 -38.76 -21.55
CA LEU A 5 24.69 -37.64 -20.61
C LEU A 5 24.34 -36.32 -21.31
N ALA A 6 24.89 -36.11 -22.52
CA ALA A 6 24.62 -34.92 -23.32
C ALA A 6 23.13 -34.85 -23.72
N VAL A 7 22.56 -35.94 -24.24
CA VAL A 7 21.14 -36.01 -24.63
C VAL A 7 20.21 -35.81 -23.43
N LEU A 8 20.56 -36.34 -22.26
CA LEU A 8 19.77 -36.18 -21.03
C LEU A 8 19.78 -34.73 -20.53
N LEU A 9 20.93 -34.05 -20.60
CA LEU A 9 21.07 -32.63 -20.28
C LEU A 9 20.33 -31.74 -21.28
N THR A 10 20.35 -32.08 -22.58
CA THR A 10 19.58 -31.34 -23.59
C THR A 10 18.07 -31.55 -23.39
N ALA A 11 17.64 -32.75 -22.99
CA ALA A 11 16.25 -33.04 -22.66
C ALA A 11 15.77 -32.37 -21.37
N LEU A 12 16.64 -32.15 -20.38
CA LEU A 12 16.32 -31.32 -19.20
C LEU A 12 16.23 -29.82 -19.54
N LEU A 13 17.05 -29.34 -20.48
CA LEU A 13 17.01 -27.94 -20.95
C LEU A 13 15.86 -27.66 -21.93
N LEU A 14 15.36 -28.69 -22.61
CA LEU A 14 14.22 -28.64 -23.54
C LEU A 14 12.93 -29.21 -22.93
N ALA A 15 12.98 -29.67 -21.67
CA ALA A 15 11.75 -29.88 -20.92
C ALA A 15 11.04 -28.53 -20.98
N PRO A 16 9.75 -28.48 -21.38
CA PRO A 16 9.01 -27.25 -21.19
C PRO A 16 9.14 -26.97 -19.70
N MET A 17 9.92 -25.95 -19.35
CA MET A 17 9.57 -25.12 -18.21
C MET A 17 8.15 -24.77 -18.57
N GLY A 18 7.20 -25.53 -18.01
CA GLY A 18 5.79 -25.23 -18.17
C GLY A 18 5.76 -23.75 -17.93
N ALA A 19 5.28 -23.01 -18.93
CA ALA A 19 5.01 -21.62 -18.74
C ALA A 19 4.25 -21.59 -17.40
N LEU A 20 4.93 -21.14 -16.35
CA LEU A 20 4.26 -20.47 -15.27
C LEU A 20 3.68 -19.30 -16.03
N GLY A 21 2.50 -19.51 -16.63
CA GLY A 21 1.69 -18.41 -17.10
C GLY A 21 1.66 -17.48 -15.92
N GLU A 22 1.90 -16.18 -16.17
CA GLU A 22 1.73 -15.15 -15.15
C GLU A 22 0.47 -15.49 -14.37
N SER A 23 0.64 -16.06 -13.18
CA SER A 23 -0.37 -15.96 -12.17
C SER A 23 -0.30 -14.48 -11.88
N GLY A 24 -1.25 -13.72 -12.43
CA GLY A 24 -1.32 -12.28 -12.18
C GLY A 24 -1.15 -12.04 -10.68
N THR A 25 -0.45 -10.97 -10.33
CA THR A 25 -0.28 -10.59 -8.92
C THR A 25 -1.66 -10.54 -8.24
N ILE A 26 -1.74 -10.98 -6.98
CA ILE A 26 -2.99 -10.95 -6.21
C ILE A 26 -3.43 -9.52 -5.81
N TRP A 27 -2.60 -8.52 -6.10
CA TRP A 27 -2.89 -7.09 -5.95
C TRP A 27 -2.58 -6.35 -7.25
N VAL A 28 -3.06 -5.12 -7.30
CA VAL A 28 -2.76 -4.11 -8.32
C VAL A 28 -1.83 -3.08 -7.71
N ASP A 29 -0.97 -2.45 -8.50
CA ASP A 29 -0.17 -1.32 -8.02
C ASP A 29 -1.10 -0.15 -7.66
N ALA A 30 -1.14 0.22 -6.38
CA ALA A 30 -2.16 1.11 -5.83
C ALA A 30 -2.09 2.54 -6.39
N ARG A 31 -0.90 3.00 -6.76
CA ARG A 31 -0.62 4.35 -7.29
C ARG A 31 -0.24 4.34 -8.78
N GLY A 32 -0.70 3.33 -9.52
CA GLY A 32 -0.41 3.13 -10.94
C GLY A 32 1.03 2.72 -11.28
N GLN A 33 1.89 2.55 -10.27
CA GLN A 33 3.30 2.16 -10.41
C GLN A 33 3.82 1.46 -9.16
N GLN A 34 4.94 0.73 -9.29
CA GLN A 34 5.57 0.00 -8.19
C GLN A 34 6.42 0.90 -7.27
N ASP A 35 6.98 1.97 -7.82
CA ASP A 35 7.90 2.88 -7.15
C ASP A 35 7.18 4.07 -6.49
N ALA A 36 6.02 3.80 -5.89
CA ALA A 36 5.28 4.74 -5.08
C ALA A 36 4.51 4.02 -3.98
N GLY A 37 4.39 4.62 -2.80
CA GLY A 37 3.74 4.02 -1.65
C GLY A 37 3.61 4.96 -0.46
N THR A 38 3.37 4.39 0.72
CA THR A 38 3.17 5.10 1.99
C THR A 38 3.85 4.32 3.12
N PHE A 39 4.69 5.00 3.92
CA PHE A 39 5.22 4.48 5.20
C PHE A 39 4.90 5.44 6.33
N GLY A 40 5.30 5.12 7.56
CA GLY A 40 5.03 5.93 8.75
C GLY A 40 4.19 5.13 9.74
N GLY A 41 3.03 5.64 10.10
CA GLY A 41 2.15 5.00 11.09
C GLY A 41 2.46 5.40 12.53
N LEU A 42 3.26 6.46 12.73
CA LEU A 42 3.50 6.98 14.08
C LEU A 42 2.19 7.55 14.60
N THR A 43 1.67 6.90 15.65
CA THR A 43 0.33 7.17 16.18
C THR A 43 0.44 7.85 17.53
N LEU A 44 -0.19 9.01 17.72
CA LEU A 44 -0.33 9.70 19.00
C LEU A 44 -1.80 9.64 19.43
N ASP A 45 -2.05 9.39 20.71
CA ASP A 45 -3.43 9.34 21.24
C ASP A 45 -3.91 10.77 21.51
N MET A 46 -5.05 11.16 20.95
CA MET A 46 -5.60 12.54 20.98
C MET A 46 -6.79 12.66 21.95
N GLY A 47 -6.79 11.92 23.05
CA GLY A 47 -7.88 11.91 24.04
C GLY A 47 -8.19 13.29 24.65
N ASN A 48 -9.22 13.35 25.51
CA ASN A 48 -9.77 14.60 26.06
C ASN A 48 -8.81 15.43 26.95
N SER A 49 -7.62 14.89 27.26
CA SER A 49 -6.56 15.63 27.92
C SER A 49 -5.61 16.22 26.87
N THR A 50 -5.51 17.55 26.85
CA THR A 50 -4.53 18.31 26.06
C THR A 50 -3.12 18.10 26.63
N GLU A 51 -2.60 16.89 26.47
CA GLU A 51 -1.26 16.49 26.93
C GLU A 51 -0.33 16.39 25.73
N ASP A 52 0.81 17.06 25.83
CA ASP A 52 1.86 16.95 24.84
C ASP A 52 2.33 15.49 24.75
N ASP A 53 2.46 14.98 23.52
CA ASP A 53 2.93 13.62 23.25
C ASP A 53 3.96 13.64 22.12
N SER A 54 4.84 12.64 22.11
CA SER A 54 5.87 12.49 21.09
C SER A 54 6.29 11.04 20.90
N LYS A 55 6.57 10.68 19.66
CA LYS A 55 7.16 9.41 19.26
C LYS A 55 8.36 9.64 18.34
N SER A 56 9.37 8.81 18.53
CA SER A 56 10.49 8.66 17.62
C SER A 56 10.65 7.18 17.31
N VAL A 57 10.66 6.82 16.03
CA VAL A 57 10.68 5.42 15.56
C VAL A 57 11.77 5.26 14.50
N ASP A 58 12.51 4.16 14.55
CA ASP A 58 13.46 3.80 13.49
C ASP A 58 12.67 3.34 12.26
N TYR A 59 13.12 3.74 11.07
CA TYR A 59 12.48 3.36 9.82
C TYR A 59 12.27 1.84 9.67
N ASN A 60 13.17 1.02 10.20
CA ASN A 60 13.07 -0.44 10.10
C ASN A 60 12.05 -1.05 11.07
N ASP A 61 11.61 -0.29 12.06
CA ASP A 61 10.63 -0.69 13.08
C ASP A 61 9.23 -0.11 12.78
N LEU A 62 9.01 0.43 11.58
CA LEU A 62 7.71 0.99 11.20
C LEU A 62 6.65 -0.11 10.99
N PRO A 63 5.41 0.12 11.41
CA PRO A 63 4.30 -0.80 11.15
C PRO A 63 3.95 -0.81 9.66
N ASN A 64 3.26 -1.87 9.23
CA ASN A 64 2.54 -1.84 7.96
C ASN A 64 1.40 -0.82 8.02
N ILE A 65 1.11 -0.18 6.89
CA ILE A 65 -0.05 0.73 6.77
C ILE A 65 -1.13 0.03 5.98
N VAL A 66 -2.34 -0.03 6.52
CA VAL A 66 -3.51 -0.63 5.88
C VAL A 66 -4.60 0.42 5.75
N GLU A 67 -4.87 0.84 4.53
CA GLU A 67 -5.91 1.82 4.21
C GLU A 67 -7.09 1.10 3.53
N VAL A 68 -8.26 1.13 4.16
CA VAL A 68 -9.48 0.45 3.67
C VAL A 68 -10.48 1.51 3.22
N TYR A 69 -11.07 1.35 2.05
CA TYR A 69 -12.21 2.16 1.60
C TYR A 69 -13.50 1.37 1.78
N THR A 70 -14.39 1.90 2.60
CA THR A 70 -15.58 1.22 3.08
C THR A 70 -16.81 2.13 3.06
N ALA A 71 -17.96 1.56 3.43
CA ALA A 71 -19.15 2.34 3.72
C ALA A 71 -20.07 1.62 4.73
N THR A 72 -20.86 2.38 5.50
CA THR A 72 -21.86 1.86 6.45
C THR A 72 -22.95 1.00 5.80
N TRP A 73 -23.19 1.19 4.49
CA TRP A 73 -24.14 0.39 3.71
C TRP A 73 -23.52 -0.80 2.99
N CYS A 74 -22.19 -0.92 3.02
CA CYS A 74 -21.46 -1.91 2.24
C CYS A 74 -21.42 -3.27 2.96
N TRP A 75 -22.36 -4.16 2.63
CA TRP A 75 -22.41 -5.52 3.20
C TRP A 75 -21.13 -6.33 2.94
N ASN A 76 -20.55 -6.20 1.74
CA ASN A 76 -19.33 -6.91 1.38
C ASN A 76 -18.08 -6.37 2.07
N CYS A 77 -18.14 -5.14 2.61
CA CYS A 77 -17.03 -4.54 3.34
C CYS A 77 -16.79 -5.25 4.67
N VAL A 78 -17.85 -5.68 5.36
CA VAL A 78 -17.78 -6.51 6.58
C VAL A 78 -16.90 -7.75 6.38
N THR A 79 -17.02 -8.41 5.22
CA THR A 79 -16.21 -9.61 4.91
C THR A 79 -14.74 -9.26 4.67
N ASN A 80 -14.49 -8.13 4.01
CA ASN A 80 -13.15 -7.65 3.67
C ASN A 80 -12.40 -7.19 4.93
N GLU A 81 -13.04 -6.34 5.74
CA GLU A 81 -12.52 -5.84 7.02
C GLU A 81 -12.24 -6.98 8.00
N ARG A 82 -13.15 -7.95 8.12
CA ARG A 82 -12.90 -9.13 8.94
C ARG A 82 -11.69 -9.93 8.47
N ALA A 83 -11.57 -10.17 7.17
CA ALA A 83 -10.45 -10.92 6.62
C ALA A 83 -9.12 -10.17 6.80
N MET A 84 -9.12 -8.84 6.74
CA MET A 84 -7.94 -8.04 7.05
C MET A 84 -7.62 -8.07 8.54
N SER A 85 -8.62 -7.93 9.42
CA SER A 85 -8.45 -8.06 10.87
C SER A 85 -7.81 -9.40 11.25
N GLU A 86 -8.25 -10.50 10.62
CA GLU A 86 -7.64 -11.82 10.78
C GLU A 86 -6.20 -11.88 10.21
N ALA A 87 -5.91 -11.19 9.10
CA ALA A 87 -4.58 -11.19 8.46
C ALA A 87 -3.52 -10.38 9.22
N VAL A 88 -3.94 -9.33 9.95
CA VAL A 88 -3.03 -8.51 10.77
C VAL A 88 -2.80 -9.09 12.16
N GLU A 89 -3.48 -10.19 12.54
CA GLU A 89 -3.24 -10.83 13.84
C GLU A 89 -1.74 -11.21 13.99
N GLY A 90 -1.08 -10.57 14.96
CA GLY A 90 0.35 -10.80 15.22
C GLY A 90 1.31 -10.05 14.28
N THR A 91 0.79 -9.16 13.43
CA THR A 91 1.56 -8.22 12.60
C THR A 91 1.43 -6.82 13.19
N ASP A 92 2.53 -6.06 13.24
CA ASP A 92 2.45 -4.64 13.62
C ASP A 92 1.91 -3.85 12.43
N ALA A 93 0.67 -3.40 12.55
CA ALA A 93 -0.06 -2.72 11.48
C ALA A 93 -0.95 -1.61 12.02
N VAL A 94 -1.01 -0.53 11.26
CA VAL A 94 -1.93 0.60 11.49
C VAL A 94 -3.04 0.52 10.46
N LEU A 95 -4.28 0.42 10.93
CA LEU A 95 -5.47 0.36 10.08
C LEU A 95 -6.15 1.73 10.04
N ILE A 96 -6.60 2.12 8.86
CA ILE A 96 -7.26 3.40 8.60
C ILE A 96 -8.42 3.14 7.64
N HIS A 97 -9.64 3.39 8.08
CA HIS A 97 -10.85 3.18 7.29
C HIS A 97 -11.39 4.50 6.75
N TYR A 98 -11.31 4.65 5.44
CA TYR A 98 -11.85 5.73 4.66
C TYR A 98 -13.31 5.41 4.35
N HIS A 99 -14.20 6.15 4.98
CA HIS A 99 -15.62 6.11 4.68
C HIS A 99 -15.95 7.01 3.49
N ARG A 100 -16.84 6.53 2.64
CA ARG A 100 -17.28 7.24 1.43
C ARG A 100 -18.03 8.53 1.78
N VAL A 101 -17.80 9.61 1.03
CA VAL A 101 -18.37 10.95 1.32
C VAL A 101 -19.02 11.60 0.11
N TRP A 102 -18.34 11.60 -1.04
CA TRP A 102 -18.86 12.35 -2.18
C TRP A 102 -20.08 11.67 -2.80
N ILE A 103 -21.18 12.42 -2.89
CA ILE A 103 -22.45 11.90 -3.42
C ILE A 103 -22.88 10.65 -2.61
N GLU A 104 -22.79 10.75 -1.28
CA GLU A 104 -23.11 9.70 -0.32
C GLU A 104 -24.09 10.23 0.73
N PRO A 105 -25.34 9.72 0.78
CA PRO A 105 -26.32 10.15 1.77
C PRO A 105 -26.41 9.27 3.03
N GLU A 106 -25.81 8.07 3.04
CA GLU A 106 -26.02 7.07 4.11
C GLU A 106 -24.83 6.92 5.07
N ASP A 107 -23.61 7.25 4.63
CA ASP A 107 -22.41 7.13 5.45
C ASP A 107 -22.05 8.49 6.11
N PRO A 108 -22.01 8.58 7.46
CA PRO A 108 -21.77 9.84 8.14
C PRO A 108 -20.29 10.11 8.48
N PHE A 109 -19.39 9.16 8.25
CA PHE A 109 -18.11 9.13 8.98
C PHE A 109 -16.93 9.83 8.31
N GLY A 110 -16.91 9.93 6.98
CA GLY A 110 -15.80 10.56 6.27
C GLY A 110 -15.91 12.09 6.18
N SER A 111 -14.88 12.74 5.64
CA SER A 111 -14.92 14.14 5.22
C SER A 111 -14.38 14.34 3.81
N ASP A 112 -14.59 15.53 3.24
CA ASP A 112 -14.02 15.87 1.92
C ASP A 112 -12.50 15.62 1.89
N SER A 113 -11.80 15.91 2.99
CA SER A 113 -10.35 15.72 3.08
C SER A 113 -9.92 14.25 3.02
N THR A 114 -10.69 13.33 3.62
CA THR A 114 -10.37 11.90 3.58
C THR A 114 -10.65 11.31 2.20
N GLU A 115 -11.74 11.75 1.57
CA GLU A 115 -12.10 11.39 0.20
C GLU A 115 -11.08 11.93 -0.82
N GLU A 116 -10.64 13.18 -0.69
CA GLU A 116 -9.60 13.79 -1.53
C GLU A 116 -8.28 13.01 -1.46
N ARG A 117 -7.85 12.63 -0.25
CA ARG A 117 -6.66 11.80 -0.07
C ARG A 117 -6.80 10.45 -0.76
N TRP A 118 -7.92 9.74 -0.54
CA TRP A 118 -8.14 8.44 -1.16
C TRP A 118 -8.14 8.52 -2.69
N VAL A 119 -8.94 9.44 -3.24
CA VAL A 119 -9.04 9.61 -4.70
C VAL A 119 -7.71 10.05 -5.30
N GLY A 120 -7.01 10.99 -4.66
CA GLY A 120 -5.73 11.50 -5.13
C GLY A 120 -4.64 10.43 -5.23
N ASN A 121 -4.67 9.44 -4.34
CA ASN A 121 -3.65 8.40 -4.30
C ASN A 121 -4.04 7.11 -5.03
N TYR A 122 -5.30 6.68 -4.90
CA TYR A 122 -5.75 5.34 -5.30
C TYR A 122 -6.87 5.36 -6.34
N GLY A 123 -7.48 6.53 -6.58
CA GLY A 123 -8.65 6.67 -7.46
C GLY A 123 -8.39 6.19 -8.88
N GLU A 124 -7.26 6.57 -9.50
CA GLU A 124 -6.94 6.15 -10.86
C GLU A 124 -6.79 4.62 -10.98
N SER A 125 -6.01 4.01 -10.09
CA SER A 125 -5.84 2.55 -10.06
C SER A 125 -7.17 1.85 -9.80
N SER A 126 -7.95 2.28 -8.81
CA SER A 126 -9.28 1.74 -8.50
C SER A 126 -10.19 1.77 -9.74
N LYS A 127 -10.26 2.93 -10.42
CA LYS A 127 -11.07 3.10 -11.63
C LYS A 127 -10.63 2.19 -12.75
N SER A 128 -9.32 2.04 -12.94
CA SER A 128 -8.75 1.22 -14.00
C SER A 128 -9.12 -0.27 -13.86
N VAL A 129 -9.21 -0.78 -12.63
CA VAL A 129 -9.42 -2.21 -12.36
C VAL A 129 -10.85 -2.57 -11.97
N ALA A 130 -11.61 -1.61 -11.46
CA ALA A 130 -12.93 -1.86 -10.90
C ALA A 130 -14.02 -0.90 -11.45
N GLY A 131 -13.66 0.08 -12.28
CA GLY A 131 -14.58 0.96 -12.99
C GLY A 131 -14.92 2.27 -12.28
N GLU A 132 -14.62 2.41 -10.99
CA GLU A 132 -14.86 3.61 -10.20
C GLU A 132 -13.65 3.98 -9.32
N GLU A 133 -13.43 5.28 -9.10
CA GLU A 133 -12.33 5.79 -8.25
C GLU A 133 -12.53 5.46 -6.76
N ARG A 134 -13.78 5.21 -6.39
CA ARG A 134 -14.27 5.14 -5.00
C ARG A 134 -15.10 3.88 -4.78
N ILE A 135 -14.50 2.74 -5.08
CA ILE A 135 -15.20 1.46 -4.98
C ILE A 135 -15.00 0.82 -3.60
N ALA A 136 -16.10 0.54 -2.92
CA ALA A 136 -16.10 -0.19 -1.66
C ALA A 136 -16.52 -1.67 -1.89
N PRO A 137 -15.86 -2.66 -1.24
CA PRO A 137 -14.63 -2.50 -0.48
C PRO A 137 -13.40 -2.38 -1.39
N SER A 138 -12.46 -1.53 -0.99
CA SER A 138 -11.08 -1.54 -1.48
C SER A 138 -10.11 -1.50 -0.32
N LEU A 139 -8.92 -2.03 -0.52
CA LEU A 139 -7.92 -2.14 0.52
C LEU A 139 -6.54 -1.92 -0.08
N VAL A 140 -5.72 -1.12 0.58
CA VAL A 140 -4.35 -0.81 0.16
C VAL A 140 -3.38 -1.11 1.29
N VAL A 141 -2.38 -1.94 1.02
CA VAL A 141 -1.26 -2.19 1.95
C VAL A 141 -0.04 -1.36 1.55
N ASP A 142 0.52 -0.65 2.52
CA ASP A 142 1.68 0.26 2.46
C ASP A 142 1.58 1.32 1.35
N GLY A 143 0.36 1.72 0.97
CA GLY A 143 0.13 2.60 -0.19
C GLY A 143 0.52 2.00 -1.54
N GLN A 144 0.86 0.70 -1.61
CA GLN A 144 1.48 0.05 -2.76
C GLN A 144 0.59 -1.02 -3.40
N ARG A 145 -0.19 -1.74 -2.60
CA ARG A 145 -0.84 -3.00 -3.03
C ARG A 145 -2.35 -2.89 -2.86
N LEU A 146 -3.04 -2.60 -3.96
CA LEU A 146 -4.49 -2.45 -4.01
C LEU A 146 -5.19 -3.80 -4.25
N HIS A 147 -6.12 -4.11 -3.36
CA HIS A 147 -7.10 -5.18 -3.45
C HIS A 147 -8.49 -4.54 -3.58
N THR A 148 -9.32 -5.05 -4.49
CA THR A 148 -10.68 -4.56 -4.70
C THR A 148 -11.68 -5.70 -4.58
N GLY A 149 -12.86 -5.41 -4.03
CA GLY A 149 -13.94 -6.37 -3.84
C GLY A 149 -13.70 -7.34 -2.67
N SER A 150 -14.58 -8.34 -2.57
CA SER A 150 -14.62 -9.34 -1.50
C SER A 150 -14.40 -10.77 -2.00
N VAL A 151 -13.81 -10.92 -3.19
CA VAL A 151 -13.50 -12.23 -3.78
C VAL A 151 -11.99 -12.41 -3.77
N ALA A 152 -11.54 -13.51 -3.16
CA ALA A 152 -10.13 -13.88 -3.16
C ALA A 152 -9.62 -14.10 -4.58
N LYS A 153 -8.40 -13.61 -4.85
CA LYS A 153 -7.65 -13.87 -6.08
C LYS A 153 -6.73 -15.09 -5.91
N GLY A 154 -6.26 -15.33 -4.69
CA GLY A 154 -5.54 -16.54 -4.30
C GLY A 154 -6.44 -17.58 -3.62
N THR A 155 -5.98 -18.12 -2.50
CA THR A 155 -6.65 -19.21 -1.78
C THR A 155 -7.79 -18.71 -0.91
N SER A 156 -7.60 -17.58 -0.24
CA SER A 156 -8.58 -16.90 0.61
C SER A 156 -8.25 -15.40 0.71
N LEU A 157 -9.20 -14.57 1.15
CA LEU A 157 -8.92 -13.15 1.37
C LEU A 157 -7.84 -12.94 2.43
N VAL A 158 -7.89 -13.72 3.51
CA VAL A 158 -6.88 -13.69 4.59
C VAL A 158 -5.49 -14.01 4.04
N ASP A 159 -5.37 -15.04 3.18
CA ASP A 159 -4.09 -15.38 2.55
C ASP A 159 -3.61 -14.29 1.60
N ASP A 160 -4.52 -13.66 0.86
CA ASP A 160 -4.17 -12.59 -0.07
C ASP A 160 -3.62 -11.36 0.67
N TYR A 161 -4.27 -10.97 1.77
CA TYR A 161 -3.82 -9.88 2.62
C TYR A 161 -2.53 -10.21 3.38
N SER A 162 -2.43 -11.41 3.92
CA SER A 162 -1.21 -11.88 4.62
C SER A 162 0.00 -11.84 3.70
N GLN A 163 -0.14 -12.26 2.45
CA GLN A 163 0.92 -12.17 1.44
C GLN A 163 1.29 -10.72 1.13
N SER A 164 0.30 -9.82 1.06
CA SER A 164 0.52 -8.40 0.81
C SER A 164 1.26 -7.71 1.97
N LEU A 165 0.95 -8.06 3.22
CA LEU A 165 1.63 -7.58 4.42
C LEU A 165 3.10 -8.05 4.47
N GLN A 166 3.35 -9.32 4.17
CA GLN A 166 4.70 -9.92 4.19
C GLN A 166 5.68 -9.31 3.19
N VAL A 167 5.20 -8.63 2.14
CA VAL A 167 6.08 -7.92 1.20
C VAL A 167 6.76 -6.73 1.88
N GLY A 168 6.08 -6.08 2.83
CA GLY A 168 6.55 -4.87 3.48
C GLY A 168 6.62 -3.65 2.55
N ASN A 169 7.07 -2.54 3.13
CA ASN A 169 7.26 -1.30 2.41
C ASN A 169 8.48 -1.39 1.48
N ARG A 170 8.39 -0.82 0.27
CA ARG A 170 9.49 -0.82 -0.71
C ARG A 170 10.08 0.57 -0.96
N ALA A 171 9.87 1.53 -0.07
CA ALA A 171 10.50 2.83 -0.16
C ALA A 171 12.02 2.68 -0.14
N TRP A 172 12.70 3.63 -0.77
CA TRP A 172 14.16 3.60 -0.96
C TRP A 172 14.92 4.12 0.27
N PHE A 173 14.51 3.68 1.45
CA PHE A 173 15.18 3.97 2.71
C PHE A 173 15.65 2.67 3.38
N THR A 174 16.75 2.76 4.13
CA THR A 174 17.37 1.62 4.82
C THR A 174 17.53 1.84 6.33
N GLY A 175 17.10 2.98 6.84
CA GLY A 175 17.24 3.35 8.25
C GLY A 175 17.04 4.84 8.47
N GLY A 176 17.35 5.29 9.68
CA GLY A 176 17.08 6.65 10.13
C GLY A 176 15.85 6.71 11.03
N THR A 177 15.57 7.89 11.58
CA THR A 177 14.49 8.08 12.54
C THR A 177 13.43 9.02 11.98
N ILE A 178 12.18 8.75 12.35
CA ILE A 178 11.04 9.61 12.12
C ILE A 178 10.57 10.09 13.48
N ASP A 179 10.47 11.40 13.65
CA ASP A 179 9.98 12.04 14.85
C ASP A 179 8.59 12.65 14.56
N PHE A 180 7.64 12.42 15.46
CA PHE A 180 6.30 12.97 15.40
C PHE A 180 5.86 13.38 16.80
N SER A 181 5.35 14.61 16.96
CA SER A 181 4.88 15.11 18.24
C SER A 181 3.70 16.05 18.10
N VAL A 182 2.97 16.20 19.20
CA VAL A 182 1.93 17.20 19.37
C VAL A 182 2.23 18.03 20.62
N SER A 183 1.96 19.33 20.55
CA SER A 183 1.99 20.21 21.71
C SER A 183 0.72 21.06 21.75
N PHE A 184 0.09 21.16 22.91
CA PHE A 184 -1.15 21.91 23.06
C PHE A 184 -0.86 23.35 23.49
N THR A 185 -1.23 24.30 22.64
CA THR A 185 -1.00 25.73 22.85
C THR A 185 -2.31 26.50 22.95
N GLU A 186 -2.26 27.79 23.29
CA GLU A 186 -3.44 28.68 23.23
C GLU A 186 -4.07 28.76 21.83
N SER A 187 -3.28 28.46 20.79
CA SER A 187 -3.71 28.51 19.38
C SER A 187 -4.28 27.18 18.86
N GLY A 188 -4.27 26.11 19.67
CA GLY A 188 -4.69 24.76 19.27
C GLY A 188 -3.56 23.73 19.36
N ALA A 189 -3.79 22.55 18.75
CA ALA A 189 -2.84 21.45 18.70
C ALA A 189 -1.76 21.72 17.63
N SER A 190 -0.53 21.92 18.07
CA SER A 190 0.63 22.18 17.23
C SER A 190 1.40 20.87 17.02
N PHE A 191 1.23 20.29 15.84
CA PHE A 191 1.93 19.07 15.42
C PHE A 191 3.30 19.40 14.86
N SER A 192 4.29 18.55 15.13
CA SER A 192 5.63 18.65 14.57
C SER A 192 6.07 17.31 14.02
N TRP A 193 6.75 17.32 12.87
CA TRP A 193 7.32 16.13 12.27
C TRP A 193 8.76 16.40 11.82
N ASN A 194 9.58 15.35 11.79
CA ASN A 194 10.90 15.37 11.18
C ASN A 194 11.29 13.97 10.69
N PHE A 195 11.66 13.88 9.42
CA PHE A 195 12.24 12.67 8.83
C PHE A 195 13.44 13.00 7.92
N ASP A 196 14.14 14.09 8.19
CA ASP A 196 15.38 14.47 7.49
C ASP A 196 16.50 13.45 7.71
N ASN A 197 16.40 12.67 8.80
CA ASN A 197 17.40 11.68 9.20
C ASN A 197 17.26 10.34 8.46
N LEU A 198 16.29 10.19 7.56
CA LEU A 198 16.13 8.99 6.76
C LEU A 198 17.35 8.75 5.87
N VAL A 199 17.80 7.50 5.84
CA VAL A 199 18.97 7.06 5.09
C VAL A 199 18.50 6.39 3.81
N PHE A 200 18.84 6.96 2.67
CA PHE A 200 18.52 6.37 1.38
C PHE A 200 19.25 5.03 1.16
N SER A 201 18.61 4.12 0.43
CA SER A 201 19.17 2.80 0.08
C SER A 201 20.26 2.85 -1.01
N CYS A 202 20.52 4.04 -1.56
CA CYS A 202 21.52 4.32 -2.60
C CYS A 202 22.68 5.15 -2.04
N ALA A 203 23.89 4.91 -2.55
CA ALA A 203 25.10 5.61 -2.14
C ALA A 203 25.41 6.83 -3.03
N ASP A 204 25.29 6.66 -4.35
CA ASP A 204 25.46 7.68 -5.40
C ASP A 204 24.32 7.50 -6.42
N ASP A 205 23.95 8.56 -7.15
CA ASP A 205 22.90 8.55 -8.20
C ASP A 205 21.53 8.03 -7.72
N CYS A 206 21.09 8.47 -6.54
CA CYS A 206 19.75 8.18 -6.05
C CYS A 206 18.67 8.70 -7.01
N PRO A 207 17.62 7.90 -7.29
CA PRO A 207 16.49 8.40 -8.07
C PRO A 207 15.87 9.62 -7.37
N THR A 208 15.40 10.58 -8.16
CA THR A 208 14.65 11.70 -7.60
C THR A 208 13.38 11.16 -6.96
N GLN A 209 13.24 11.38 -5.67
CA GLN A 209 12.08 10.93 -4.90
C GLN A 209 11.36 12.14 -4.31
N THR A 210 10.04 12.15 -4.45
CA THR A 210 9.18 13.07 -3.73
C THR A 210 8.65 12.40 -2.48
N THR A 211 8.51 13.17 -1.41
CA THR A 211 7.85 12.73 -0.18
C THR A 211 6.80 13.75 0.21
N THR A 212 5.65 13.25 0.65
CA THR A 212 4.52 14.08 1.07
C THR A 212 4.01 13.56 2.40
N PRO A 213 4.27 14.28 3.52
CA PRO A 213 3.72 13.91 4.80
C PRO A 213 2.22 14.25 4.89
N TRP A 214 1.51 13.46 5.68
CA TRP A 214 0.11 13.64 6.00
C TRP A 214 -0.10 13.35 7.49
N ILE A 215 -0.96 14.11 8.14
CA ILE A 215 -1.57 13.71 9.41
C ILE A 215 -2.99 13.27 9.12
N VAL A 216 -3.36 12.07 9.55
CA VAL A 216 -4.73 11.56 9.50
C VAL A 216 -5.27 11.39 10.91
N PHE A 217 -6.55 11.69 11.09
CA PHE A 217 -7.26 11.64 12.37
C PHE A 217 -8.21 10.45 12.38
N VAL A 218 -7.90 9.46 13.21
CA VAL A 218 -8.58 8.16 13.22
C VAL A 218 -9.20 7.91 14.58
N GLU A 219 -10.51 7.71 14.62
CA GLU A 219 -11.23 7.25 15.79
C GLU A 219 -11.13 5.72 15.88
N ASP A 220 -10.86 5.18 17.06
CA ASP A 220 -10.71 3.74 17.24
C ASP A 220 -12.01 2.98 17.00
N SER A 221 -13.14 3.48 17.52
CA SER A 221 -14.45 2.87 17.38
C SER A 221 -15.57 3.91 17.35
N ALA A 222 -16.47 3.81 16.39
CA ALA A 222 -17.66 4.65 16.29
C ALA A 222 -18.93 3.78 16.21
N ASN A 223 -19.85 3.98 17.16
CA ASN A 223 -21.13 3.28 17.24
C ASN A 223 -22.21 3.97 16.40
N PHE A 224 -22.66 3.30 15.34
CA PHE A 224 -23.70 3.75 14.43
C PHE A 224 -24.67 2.61 14.08
N GLU A 225 -25.75 2.52 14.86
CA GLU A 225 -26.80 1.49 14.70
C GLU A 225 -27.60 1.63 13.38
N ASP A 226 -27.60 2.81 12.76
CA ASP A 226 -28.36 3.09 11.53
C ASP A 226 -27.68 2.53 10.26
N GLY A 227 -26.47 1.97 10.39
CA GLY A 227 -25.73 1.35 9.29
C GLY A 227 -26.41 0.10 8.72
N SER A 228 -26.66 0.07 7.41
CA SER A 228 -27.40 -1.04 6.77
C SER A 228 -26.58 -2.33 6.57
N ASN A 229 -25.30 -2.33 6.95
CA ASN A 229 -24.42 -3.50 6.96
C ASN A 229 -24.39 -4.27 8.29
N ASN A 230 -25.12 -3.81 9.32
CA ASN A 230 -25.27 -4.48 10.63
C ASN A 230 -23.97 -4.62 11.44
N LEU A 231 -22.96 -3.76 11.23
CA LEU A 231 -21.76 -3.75 12.09
C LEU A 231 -22.03 -3.14 13.47
N GLU A 232 -22.85 -2.08 13.51
CA GLU A 232 -23.07 -1.22 14.68
C GLU A 232 -21.80 -0.48 15.11
N ASP A 233 -20.71 -1.18 15.42
CA ASP A 233 -19.41 -0.60 15.75
C ASP A 233 -18.47 -0.60 14.53
N TYR A 234 -18.06 0.59 14.09
CA TYR A 234 -17.13 0.80 12.99
C TYR A 234 -15.75 1.17 13.56
N LEU A 235 -14.73 0.39 13.21
CA LEU A 235 -13.39 0.57 13.75
C LEU A 235 -12.53 1.44 12.84
N HIS A 236 -11.53 2.10 13.41
CA HIS A 236 -10.46 2.81 12.70
C HIS A 236 -10.98 3.89 11.73
N VAL A 237 -12.04 4.59 12.12
CA VAL A 237 -12.75 5.55 11.27
C VAL A 237 -11.90 6.80 11.05
N ASN A 238 -11.54 7.08 9.80
CA ASN A 238 -10.79 8.28 9.44
C ASN A 238 -11.73 9.49 9.25
N HIS A 239 -11.57 10.50 10.11
CA HIS A 239 -12.37 11.72 10.12
C HIS A 239 -11.78 12.83 9.26
N ALA A 240 -10.46 12.97 9.22
CA ALA A 240 -9.80 14.03 8.49
C ALA A 240 -8.39 13.65 8.05
N ALA A 241 -7.95 14.21 6.92
CA ALA A 241 -6.60 14.08 6.42
C ALA A 241 -6.03 15.46 6.06
N SER A 242 -4.86 15.80 6.60
CA SER A 242 -4.19 17.08 6.34
C SER A 242 -2.85 16.82 5.67
N GLN A 243 -2.69 17.33 4.44
CA GLN A 243 -1.43 17.27 3.72
C GLN A 243 -0.45 18.30 4.31
N LEU A 244 0.76 17.85 4.57
CA LEU A 244 1.82 18.67 5.14
C LEU A 244 2.88 19.02 4.09
N SER A 245 3.72 20.00 4.39
CA SER A 245 4.79 20.46 3.50
C SER A 245 6.18 20.19 4.06
N GLY A 246 7.06 19.63 3.23
CA GLY A 246 8.47 19.41 3.57
C GLY A 246 8.71 18.23 4.50
N THR A 247 9.99 17.90 4.68
CA THR A 247 10.46 16.73 5.43
C THR A 247 10.56 16.96 6.94
N ASN A 248 10.50 18.23 7.36
CA ASN A 248 10.34 18.64 8.73
C ASN A 248 9.44 19.88 8.78
N GLY A 249 8.74 20.06 9.89
CA GLY A 249 7.86 21.21 10.04
C GLY A 249 7.05 21.20 11.31
N THR A 250 6.28 22.26 11.46
CA THR A 250 5.28 22.40 12.51
C THR A 250 4.02 23.02 11.90
N GLU A 251 2.86 22.49 12.27
CA GLU A 251 1.57 22.98 11.79
C GLU A 251 0.52 22.91 12.89
N ILE A 252 -0.34 23.92 12.96
CA ILE A 252 -1.47 23.94 13.89
C ILE A 252 -2.67 23.36 13.15
N LEU A 253 -3.21 22.27 13.66
CA LEU A 253 -4.36 21.58 13.08
C LEU A 253 -5.50 21.51 14.09
N ASP A 254 -6.72 21.62 13.58
CA ASP A 254 -7.92 21.33 14.35
C ASP A 254 -8.09 19.81 14.44
N ILE A 255 -8.21 19.29 15.67
CA ILE A 255 -8.53 17.88 15.90
C ILE A 255 -10.04 17.71 15.70
N PRO A 256 -10.51 16.82 14.81
CA PRO A 256 -11.93 16.56 14.62
C PRO A 256 -12.59 16.06 15.91
N GLU A 257 -13.89 16.30 16.05
CA GLU A 257 -14.69 15.65 17.08
C GLU A 257 -14.80 14.15 16.75
N THR A 258 -14.72 13.29 17.78
CA THR A 258 -15.06 11.87 17.64
C THR A 258 -16.56 11.71 17.42
N TRP A 259 -16.96 10.60 16.79
CA TRP A 259 -18.36 10.25 16.67
C TRP A 259 -18.96 9.95 18.05
N ASP A 260 -18.25 9.15 18.84
CA ASP A 260 -18.53 8.92 20.24
C ASP A 260 -17.23 8.75 21.05
N GLY A 261 -17.34 8.36 22.32
CA GLY A 261 -16.14 8.08 23.12
C GLY A 261 -15.13 9.22 23.23
N GLU A 262 -13.88 8.85 23.54
CA GLU A 262 -12.71 9.73 23.66
C GLU A 262 -11.47 8.98 23.16
N ASP A 263 -11.48 8.57 21.90
CA ASP A 263 -10.56 7.59 21.31
C ASP A 263 -10.02 8.01 19.93
N MET A 264 -9.93 9.33 19.70
CA MET A 264 -9.24 9.89 18.54
C MET A 264 -7.73 9.65 18.60
N LYS A 265 -7.13 9.40 17.45
CA LYS A 265 -5.69 9.27 17.23
C LYS A 265 -5.23 10.16 16.08
N ALA A 266 -4.03 10.71 16.20
CA ALA A 266 -3.34 11.36 15.10
C ALA A 266 -2.25 10.43 14.58
N ILE A 267 -2.22 10.18 13.27
CA ILE A 267 -1.28 9.26 12.64
C ILE A 267 -0.49 9.99 11.56
N LEU A 268 0.83 9.97 11.67
CA LEU A 268 1.72 10.51 10.64
C LEU A 268 1.94 9.45 9.54
N LEU A 269 1.54 9.78 8.32
CA LEU A 269 1.83 9.03 7.10
C LEU A 269 2.81 9.83 6.23
N ILE A 270 3.66 9.13 5.49
CA ILE A 270 4.57 9.73 4.52
C ILE A 270 4.41 8.97 3.21
N ASP A 271 3.76 9.63 2.25
CA ASP A 271 3.68 9.15 0.89
C ASP A 271 5.02 9.39 0.21
N TRP A 272 5.44 8.45 -0.63
CA TRP A 272 6.65 8.56 -1.44
C TRP A 272 6.38 8.12 -2.87
N GLU A 273 7.12 8.72 -3.79
CA GLU A 273 7.11 8.36 -5.20
C GLU A 273 8.48 8.65 -5.80
N ILE A 274 8.99 7.72 -6.60
CA ILE A 274 10.14 7.99 -7.47
C ILE A 274 9.62 8.66 -8.73
N GLU A 275 10.16 9.84 -9.03
CA GLU A 275 9.87 10.52 -10.28
C GLU A 275 10.38 9.66 -11.43
N LYS A 276 9.47 9.23 -12.30
CA LYS A 276 9.87 8.64 -13.58
C LYS A 276 10.55 9.74 -14.38
N GLU A 277 11.86 9.62 -14.59
CA GLU A 277 12.52 10.48 -15.58
C GLU A 277 11.77 10.31 -16.91
N GLY A 278 11.22 11.42 -17.42
CA GLY A 278 10.47 11.46 -18.67
C GLY A 278 11.36 11.10 -19.85
N GLY A 279 11.61 9.81 -20.03
CA GLY A 279 12.38 9.23 -21.11
C GLY A 279 11.50 8.28 -21.88
N ASN A 280 11.23 8.60 -23.14
CA ASN A 280 10.92 7.60 -24.17
C ASN A 280 12.12 6.66 -24.34
N SER A 281 12.45 5.91 -23.31
CA SER A 281 13.51 4.92 -23.33
C SER A 281 12.89 3.66 -23.89
N PHE A 282 13.30 3.31 -25.11
CA PHE A 282 13.03 2.07 -25.85
C PHE A 282 13.39 0.77 -25.09
N HIS A 283 13.62 0.85 -23.78
CA HIS A 283 14.08 -0.20 -22.88
C HIS A 283 13.02 -0.70 -21.89
N ASP A 284 11.88 -0.01 -21.74
CA ASP A 284 10.73 -0.49 -20.94
C ASP A 284 9.93 -1.62 -21.61
N SER A 285 10.38 -2.06 -22.78
CA SER A 285 9.96 -3.30 -23.39
C SER A 285 11.19 -4.19 -23.56
N LEU A 286 11.61 -4.84 -22.47
CA LEU A 286 12.37 -6.08 -22.66
C LEU A 286 11.44 -7.00 -23.46
N PRO A 287 11.78 -7.36 -24.72
CA PRO A 287 10.96 -8.31 -25.44
C PRO A 287 10.95 -9.58 -24.61
N ALA A 288 9.74 -10.05 -24.28
CA ALA A 288 9.54 -11.38 -23.69
C ALA A 288 10.49 -12.35 -24.40
N VAL A 289 11.27 -13.11 -23.63
CA VAL A 289 12.20 -14.11 -24.16
C VAL A 289 11.37 -15.18 -24.87
N GLY A 290 10.99 -14.88 -26.11
CA GLY A 290 9.93 -15.54 -26.84
C GLY A 290 10.45 -15.90 -28.22
N ILE A 291 10.59 -17.20 -28.44
CA ILE A 291 10.78 -17.88 -29.74
C ILE A 291 12.14 -17.62 -30.45
N ALA A 292 12.73 -16.43 -30.37
CA ALA A 292 14.01 -16.12 -31.04
C ALA A 292 15.19 -16.92 -30.47
N THR A 293 15.19 -17.22 -29.17
CA THR A 293 16.17 -18.11 -28.51
C THR A 293 15.96 -19.58 -28.88
N LEU A 294 14.74 -19.99 -29.26
CA LEU A 294 14.44 -21.35 -29.70
C LEU A 294 14.99 -21.64 -31.11
N LEU A 295 15.00 -20.62 -31.99
CA LEU A 295 15.50 -20.74 -33.36
C LEU A 295 17.03 -20.73 -33.44
N SER A 296 17.73 -20.03 -32.55
CA SER A 296 19.20 -20.04 -32.50
C SER A 296 19.77 -21.37 -32.01
N LEU A 297 19.04 -22.11 -31.16
CA LEU A 297 19.41 -23.46 -30.72
C LEU A 297 19.24 -24.53 -31.82
N LEU A 298 18.32 -24.33 -32.78
CA LEU A 298 18.13 -25.26 -33.91
C LEU A 298 19.23 -25.15 -34.99
N ALA A 299 19.91 -24.00 -35.08
CA ALA A 299 21.03 -23.80 -36.02
C ALA A 299 22.35 -24.46 -35.54
N ALA A 300 22.42 -24.88 -34.28
CA ALA A 300 23.63 -25.46 -33.67
C ALA A 300 23.68 -27.00 -33.69
N VAL A 301 22.86 -27.67 -34.51
CA VAL A 301 23.03 -29.10 -34.77
C VAL A 301 24.12 -29.29 -35.83
N PRO A 302 25.32 -29.81 -35.49
CA PRO A 302 26.29 -30.16 -36.51
C PRO A 302 25.71 -31.31 -37.34
N LEU A 303 25.50 -31.06 -38.65
CA LEU A 303 25.27 -32.10 -39.65
C LEU A 303 26.46 -33.07 -39.62
N VAL A 304 26.34 -34.16 -38.86
CA VAL A 304 27.29 -35.27 -38.90
C VAL A 304 27.15 -35.92 -40.28
N ARG A 305 28.05 -35.53 -41.18
CA ARG A 305 28.27 -36.18 -42.48
C ARG A 305 28.51 -37.67 -42.27
N SER A 306 27.64 -38.52 -42.82
CA SER A 306 27.95 -39.93 -42.98
C SER A 306 29.14 -40.09 -43.93
N ARG A 307 30.28 -40.61 -43.46
CA ARG A 307 31.28 -41.23 -44.33
C ARG A 307 31.09 -42.74 -44.27
N ARG A 308 30.72 -43.31 -45.43
CA ARG A 308 30.74 -44.75 -45.70
C ARG A 308 32.14 -45.31 -45.50
N GLN A 309 32.23 -46.45 -44.81
CA GLN A 309 32.95 -47.64 -45.27
C GLN A 309 32.07 -48.85 -44.96
#